data_AF-A0A815DNZ0-F1
#
_entry.id   AF-A0A815DNZ0-F1
#
_cell.length_a   1.000
_cell.length_b   1.000
_cell.length_c   1.000
_cell.angle_alpha   90.00
_cell.angle_beta   90.00
_cell.angle_gamma   90.00
#
_symmetry.space_group_name_H-M   'P 1'
#
loop_
_entity.id
_entity.type
_entity.pdbx_description
1 polymer ?
#
loop_
_entity_poly.entity_id
_entity_poly.type
_entity_poly.pdbx_seq_one_letter_code
_entity_poly.pdbx_strand_id
1 'polypeptide(L)'
;MVLLINEYVYSKKCSLEDLEKHNDLIQVSYELASSNEYKQSIEEISKTIYIHQREFGVLAKNDPNGFYLIGSDNATTCHILVLDNQVAVALAHLDGAKTHESIKHILQELIKYSPENVDYDVYIVGKQEIFHKLSKNNKSQIDTNFEKR
;
A
#
# COMPACT_ATOMS: atom_id res chain seq x y z
N MET A 1 -11.49 6.56 12.58
CA MET A 1 -10.28 6.72 11.76
C MET A 1 -10.62 7.67 10.63
N VAL A 2 -9.83 8.73 10.46
CA VAL A 2 -9.96 9.66 9.32
C VAL A 2 -8.73 9.49 8.46
N LEU A 3 -8.88 9.57 7.14
CA LEU A 3 -7.74 9.63 6.22
C LEU A 3 -7.43 11.11 6.00
N LEU A 4 -6.19 11.50 6.24
CA LEU A 4 -5.67 12.85 6.04
C LEU A 4 -4.76 12.84 4.81
N ILE A 5 -5.02 13.70 3.83
CA ILE A 5 -4.16 13.88 2.66
C ILE A 5 -4.02 15.37 2.42
N ASN A 6 -2.81 15.92 2.53
CA ASN A 6 -2.54 17.35 2.34
C ASN A 6 -3.54 18.26 3.06
N GLU A 7 -3.80 17.96 4.34
CA GLU A 7 -4.76 18.69 5.19
C GLU A 7 -6.25 18.44 4.86
N TYR A 8 -6.58 17.68 3.81
CA TYR A 8 -7.95 17.25 3.52
C TYR A 8 -8.35 16.05 4.38
N VAL A 9 -9.51 16.14 5.03
CA VAL A 9 -10.06 15.10 5.91
C VAL A 9 -11.11 14.26 5.19
N TYR A 10 -10.85 12.97 5.02
CA TYR A 10 -11.79 12.00 4.46
C TYR A 10 -12.33 11.09 5.57
N SER A 11 -13.58 11.32 5.98
CA SER A 11 -14.20 10.67 7.15
C SER A 11 -15.03 9.42 6.85
N LYS A 12 -15.38 9.17 5.57
CA LYS A 12 -16.25 8.05 5.16
C LYS A 12 -15.75 7.28 3.95
N LYS A 13 -15.28 7.98 2.92
CA LYS A 13 -14.77 7.40 1.67
C LYS A 13 -13.79 8.37 1.02
N CYS A 14 -12.76 7.82 0.38
CA CYS A 14 -11.86 8.50 -0.53
C CYS A 14 -11.82 7.64 -1.80
N SER A 15 -12.24 8.17 -2.94
CA SER A 15 -12.15 7.47 -4.23
C SER A 15 -10.83 7.76 -4.94
N LEU A 16 -10.54 7.04 -6.02
CA LEU A 16 -9.38 7.37 -6.86
C LEU A 16 -9.49 8.78 -7.44
N GLU A 17 -10.69 9.22 -7.84
CA GLU A 17 -10.91 10.59 -8.32
C GLU A 17 -10.70 11.65 -7.22
N ASP A 18 -10.87 11.28 -5.95
CA ASP A 18 -10.51 12.15 -4.83
C ASP A 18 -8.99 12.25 -4.64
N LEU A 19 -8.27 11.16 -4.87
CA LEU A 19 -6.79 11.12 -4.84
C LEU A 19 -6.18 11.93 -5.99
N GLU A 20 -6.83 11.94 -7.16
CA GLU A 20 -6.38 12.71 -8.34
C GLU A 20 -6.35 14.23 -8.11
N LYS A 21 -7.02 14.73 -7.07
CA LYS A 21 -6.99 16.16 -6.68
C LYS A 21 -5.66 16.55 -6.03
N HIS A 22 -4.85 15.57 -5.61
CA HIS A 22 -3.56 15.75 -4.94
C HIS A 22 -2.42 15.52 -5.93
N ASN A 23 -2.07 16.58 -6.66
CA ASN A 23 -1.05 16.53 -7.72
C ASN A 23 0.33 16.08 -7.23
N ASP A 24 0.66 16.40 -5.99
CA ASP A 24 1.87 15.98 -5.30
C ASP A 24 1.90 14.46 -5.06
N LEU A 25 0.78 13.83 -4.68
CA LEU A 25 0.70 12.37 -4.59
C LEU A 25 0.91 11.71 -5.95
N ILE A 26 0.31 12.28 -7.01
CA ILE A 26 0.51 11.80 -8.38
C ILE A 26 1.99 11.92 -8.77
N GLN A 27 2.61 13.06 -8.49
CA GLN A 27 4.01 13.31 -8.81
C GLN A 27 4.93 12.32 -8.07
N VAL A 28 4.76 12.17 -6.75
CA VAL A 28 5.53 11.21 -5.94
C VAL A 28 5.32 9.78 -6.45
N SER A 29 4.10 9.42 -6.85
CA SER A 29 3.85 8.11 -7.46
C SER A 29 4.62 7.91 -8.77
N TYR A 30 4.74 8.93 -9.61
CA TYR A 30 5.54 8.84 -10.84
C TYR A 30 7.04 8.79 -10.56
N GLU A 31 7.52 9.55 -9.57
CA GLU A 31 8.92 9.52 -9.15
C GLU A 31 9.31 8.15 -8.58
N LEU A 32 8.45 7.55 -7.74
CA LEU A 32 8.63 6.18 -7.26
C LEU A 32 8.58 5.16 -8.39
N ALA A 33 7.62 5.27 -9.31
CA ALA A 33 7.49 4.34 -10.44
C ALA A 33 8.65 4.45 -11.46
N SER A 34 9.30 5.61 -11.53
CA SER A 34 10.47 5.86 -12.39
C SER A 34 11.80 5.66 -11.67
N SER A 35 11.78 5.37 -10.37
CA SER A 35 12.99 5.07 -9.62
C SER A 35 13.65 3.80 -10.16
N ASN A 36 14.98 3.79 -10.17
CA ASN A 36 15.74 2.65 -10.66
C ASN A 36 15.49 1.41 -9.80
N GLU A 37 15.56 0.23 -10.41
CA GLU A 37 15.56 -1.03 -9.68
C GLU A 37 16.64 -1.01 -8.59
N TYR A 38 16.21 -1.13 -7.33
CA TYR A 38 17.13 -1.24 -6.20
C TYR A 38 17.58 -2.69 -6.06
N LYS A 39 18.89 -2.92 -6.24
CA LYS A 39 19.48 -4.25 -6.02
C LYS A 39 19.98 -4.35 -4.58
N GLN A 40 19.26 -5.11 -3.76
CA GLN A 40 19.67 -5.41 -2.39
C GLN A 40 20.98 -6.21 -2.36
N SER A 41 21.85 -5.87 -1.42
CA SER A 41 23.05 -6.64 -1.06
C SER A 41 22.69 -7.95 -0.34
N ILE A 42 23.65 -8.88 -0.28
CA ILE A 42 23.46 -10.17 0.42
C ILE A 42 23.16 -9.96 1.92
N GLU A 43 23.81 -8.97 2.53
CA GLU A 43 23.58 -8.62 3.93
C GLU A 43 22.15 -8.14 4.15
N GLU A 44 21.67 -7.23 3.30
CA GLU A 44 20.29 -6.72 3.35
C GLU A 44 19.26 -7.85 3.16
N ILE A 45 19.49 -8.75 2.21
CA ILE A 45 18.61 -9.92 1.99
C ILE A 45 18.52 -10.75 3.27
N SER A 46 19.64 -10.98 3.97
CA SER A 46 19.67 -11.75 5.22
C SER A 46 18.94 -11.05 6.39
N LYS A 47 18.69 -9.74 6.27
CA LYS A 47 18.00 -8.90 7.26
C LYS A 47 16.63 -8.41 6.78
N THR A 48 16.10 -9.05 5.72
CA THR A 48 14.78 -8.76 5.15
C THR A 48 13.75 -9.78 5.58
N ILE A 49 12.59 -9.31 6.04
CA ILE A 49 11.38 -10.12 6.17
C ILE A 49 10.61 -10.03 4.86
N TYR A 50 10.48 -11.17 4.18
CA TYR A 50 9.73 -11.27 2.94
C TYR A 50 8.28 -11.69 3.22
N ILE A 51 7.32 -10.98 2.64
CA ILE A 51 5.88 -11.19 2.82
C ILE A 51 5.28 -11.73 1.51
N HIS A 52 4.67 -12.92 1.56
CA HIS A 52 3.98 -13.48 0.40
C HIS A 52 2.55 -12.94 0.26
N GLN A 53 1.94 -13.21 -0.90
CA GLN A 53 0.54 -12.90 -1.17
C GLN A 53 -0.38 -13.49 -0.08
N ARG A 54 -1.34 -12.69 0.40
CA ARG A 54 -2.25 -13.00 1.54
C ARG A 54 -1.59 -13.04 2.91
N GLU A 55 -0.34 -12.65 3.02
CA GLU A 55 0.34 -12.50 4.31
C GLU A 55 0.47 -11.02 4.69
N PHE A 56 0.71 -10.81 5.98
CA PHE A 56 1.17 -9.54 6.51
C PHE A 56 2.25 -9.80 7.56
N GLY A 57 3.11 -8.81 7.75
CA GLY A 57 4.11 -8.82 8.81
C GLY A 57 4.25 -7.43 9.43
N VAL A 58 4.70 -7.40 10.69
CA VAL A 58 5.03 -6.16 11.41
C VAL A 58 6.48 -6.23 11.85
N LEU A 59 7.24 -5.19 11.55
CA LEU A 59 8.64 -5.04 11.91
C LEU A 59 8.80 -3.82 12.82
N ALA A 60 9.25 -4.05 14.05
CA ALA A 60 9.64 -2.96 14.94
C ALA A 60 10.93 -2.31 14.42
N LYS A 61 11.02 -0.97 14.47
CA LYS A 61 12.23 -0.25 14.02
C LYS A 61 13.46 -0.54 14.90
N ASN A 62 13.25 -1.07 16.11
CA ASN A 62 14.28 -1.48 17.06
C ASN A 62 14.32 -3.00 17.25
N ASP A 63 14.03 -3.79 16.20
CA ASP A 63 14.05 -5.25 16.29
C ASP A 63 15.39 -5.78 16.86
N PRO A 64 15.36 -6.56 17.96
CA PRO A 64 16.58 -7.00 18.63
C PRO A 64 17.35 -8.07 17.86
N ASN A 65 16.75 -8.69 16.84
CA ASN A 65 17.38 -9.70 15.99
C ASN A 65 18.08 -9.08 14.77
N GLY A 66 17.99 -7.75 14.63
CA GLY A 66 18.66 -6.97 13.60
C GLY A 66 17.97 -7.05 12.23
N PHE A 67 16.69 -7.41 12.17
CA PHE A 67 15.89 -7.20 10.96
C PHE A 67 15.57 -5.71 10.81
N TYR A 68 15.77 -5.16 9.61
CA TYR A 68 15.48 -3.74 9.35
C TYR A 68 14.85 -3.49 7.97
N LEU A 69 14.58 -4.57 7.22
CA LEU A 69 13.90 -4.51 5.93
C LEU A 69 12.66 -5.41 5.97
N ILE A 70 11.57 -4.93 5.36
CA ILE A 70 10.37 -5.71 5.09
C ILE A 70 9.96 -5.46 3.64
N GLY A 71 9.61 -6.51 2.92
CA GLY A 71 9.38 -6.41 1.48
C GLY A 71 8.44 -7.47 0.94
N SER A 72 7.95 -7.22 -0.27
CA SER A 72 7.14 -8.15 -1.06
C SER A 72 7.42 -7.87 -2.54
N ASP A 73 7.14 -8.83 -3.41
CA ASP A 73 7.24 -8.69 -4.86
C ASP A 73 5.91 -8.92 -5.60
N ASN A 74 5.95 -8.87 -6.94
CA ASN A 74 4.94 -9.39 -7.87
C ASN A 74 3.47 -8.97 -7.64
N ALA A 75 3.24 -7.72 -7.25
CA ALA A 75 1.89 -7.15 -7.12
C ALA A 75 1.22 -6.80 -8.48
N THR A 76 1.18 -7.76 -9.41
CA THR A 76 0.67 -7.54 -10.79
C THR A 76 -0.85 -7.31 -10.86
N THR A 77 -1.62 -7.85 -9.91
CA THR A 77 -3.07 -7.60 -9.72
C THR A 77 -3.44 -7.38 -8.26
N CYS A 78 -2.43 -7.33 -7.40
CA CYS A 78 -2.52 -7.18 -5.96
C CYS A 78 -2.12 -5.76 -5.55
N HIS A 79 -2.33 -5.43 -4.30
CA HIS A 79 -1.86 -4.19 -3.68
C HIS A 79 -0.98 -4.54 -2.49
N ILE A 80 0.20 -3.93 -2.43
CA ILE A 80 1.05 -3.90 -1.26
C ILE A 80 0.64 -2.68 -0.44
N LEU A 81 0.20 -2.91 0.80
CA LEU A 81 -0.12 -1.88 1.78
C LEU A 81 1.03 -1.79 2.78
N VAL A 82 1.54 -0.60 3.01
CA VAL A 82 2.51 -0.30 4.07
C VAL A 82 1.86 0.67 5.06
N LEU A 83 1.95 0.35 6.35
CA LEU A 83 1.51 1.21 7.46
C LEU A 83 2.70 1.47 8.39
N ASP A 84 3.08 2.73 8.58
CA ASP A 84 4.14 3.13 9.53
C ASP A 84 3.52 3.96 10.64
N ASN A 85 3.70 3.54 11.89
CA ASN A 85 3.25 4.30 13.07
C ASN A 85 4.41 4.96 13.83
N GLN A 86 5.50 5.22 13.12
CA GLN A 86 6.76 5.81 13.59
C GLN A 86 7.64 4.86 14.41
N VAL A 87 7.07 3.84 15.06
CA VAL A 87 7.80 2.87 15.91
C VAL A 87 7.90 1.47 15.28
N ALA A 88 6.95 1.12 14.43
CA ALA A 88 6.90 -0.14 13.69
C ALA A 88 6.29 0.07 12.30
N VAL A 89 6.68 -0.80 11.37
CA VAL A 89 6.18 -0.81 9.99
C VAL A 89 5.47 -2.14 9.74
N ALA A 90 4.22 -2.08 9.29
CA ALA A 90 3.56 -3.24 8.71
C ALA A 90 3.62 -3.21 7.19
N LEU A 91 3.71 -4.40 6.61
CA LEU A 91 3.53 -4.62 5.19
C LEU A 91 2.52 -5.77 4.99
N ALA A 92 1.58 -5.58 4.08
CA ALA A 92 0.61 -6.60 3.69
C ALA A 92 0.54 -6.72 2.17
N HIS A 93 0.49 -7.95 1.68
CA HIS A 93 0.25 -8.23 0.26
C HIS A 93 -1.21 -8.66 0.05
N LEU A 94 -2.03 -7.70 -0.36
CA LEU A 94 -3.48 -7.83 -0.50
C LEU A 94 -3.86 -8.22 -1.93
N ASP A 95 -4.57 -9.34 -2.11
CA ASP A 95 -5.04 -9.81 -3.41
C ASP A 95 -6.49 -9.40 -3.74
N GLY A 96 -7.11 -8.63 -2.84
CA GLY A 96 -8.51 -8.20 -2.90
C GLY A 96 -9.47 -9.09 -2.11
N ALA A 97 -9.04 -10.26 -1.64
CA ALA A 97 -9.84 -11.08 -0.73
C ALA A 97 -9.67 -10.59 0.72
N LYS A 98 -10.79 -10.49 1.45
CA LYS A 98 -10.81 -10.18 2.90
C LYS A 98 -10.04 -8.91 3.31
N THR A 99 -9.90 -7.94 2.41
CA THR A 99 -9.12 -6.71 2.63
C THR A 99 -9.45 -6.01 3.96
N HIS A 100 -10.74 -5.91 4.30
CA HIS A 100 -11.16 -5.28 5.56
C HIS A 100 -10.66 -6.03 6.80
N GLU A 101 -10.73 -7.37 6.81
CA GLU A 101 -10.24 -8.20 7.92
C GLU A 101 -8.72 -8.10 8.03
N SER A 102 -8.01 -8.14 6.90
CA SER A 102 -6.55 -8.00 6.86
C SER A 102 -6.10 -6.67 7.46
N ILE A 103 -6.71 -5.54 7.04
CA ILE A 103 -6.39 -4.21 7.57
C ILE A 103 -6.66 -4.15 9.09
N LYS A 104 -7.78 -4.72 9.55
CA LYS A 104 -8.12 -4.78 10.97
C LYS A 104 -7.05 -5.54 11.77
N HIS A 105 -6.62 -6.70 11.31
CA HIS A 105 -5.60 -7.49 11.99
C HIS A 105 -4.24 -6.78 12.02
N ILE A 106 -3.85 -6.14 10.91
CA ILE A 106 -2.60 -5.38 10.85
C ILE A 106 -2.60 -4.25 11.88
N LEU A 107 -3.68 -3.46 11.94
CA LEU A 107 -3.80 -2.36 12.90
C LEU A 107 -3.75 -2.87 14.35
N GLN A 108 -4.44 -3.98 14.64
CA GLN A 108 -4.39 -4.60 15.97
C GLN A 108 -2.99 -5.04 16.36
N GLU A 109 -2.20 -5.53 15.41
CA GLU A 109 -0.81 -5.92 15.66
C GLU A 109 0.08 -4.69 15.84
N LEU A 110 -0.06 -3.68 14.97
CA LEU A 110 0.78 -2.49 14.99
C LEU A 110 0.62 -1.68 16.29
N ILE A 111 -0.59 -1.62 16.85
CA ILE A 111 -0.89 -0.90 18.09
C ILE A 111 -0.08 -1.46 19.27
N LYS A 112 0.30 -2.74 19.26
CA LYS A 112 1.11 -3.33 20.34
C LYS A 112 2.48 -2.66 20.49
N TYR A 113 2.96 -2.00 19.44
CA TYR A 113 4.26 -1.34 19.41
C TYR A 113 4.19 0.14 19.78
N SER A 114 3.00 0.74 19.84
CA SER A 114 2.85 2.18 20.09
C SER A 114 2.17 2.49 21.43
N PRO A 115 2.78 3.34 22.27
CA PRO A 115 2.34 3.56 23.65
C PRO A 115 1.09 4.44 23.82
N GLU A 116 0.67 5.25 22.84
CA GLU A 116 -0.67 5.85 22.63
C GLU A 116 -0.60 7.04 21.64
N ASN A 117 -1.70 7.29 20.89
CA ASN A 117 -1.91 8.43 19.96
C ASN A 117 -0.77 8.69 18.95
N VAL A 118 -0.52 7.73 18.08
CA VAL A 118 0.39 7.91 16.93
C VAL A 118 -0.38 8.09 15.64
N ASP A 119 0.13 8.98 14.80
CA ASP A 119 -0.28 9.08 13.41
C ASP A 119 0.28 7.90 12.62
N TYR A 120 -0.46 7.49 11.60
CA TYR A 120 -0.09 6.40 10.70
C TYR A 120 0.15 6.98 9.31
N ASP A 121 1.34 6.78 8.79
CA ASP A 121 1.63 6.98 7.38
C ASP A 121 1.20 5.73 6.60
N VAL A 122 0.52 5.95 5.48
CA VAL A 122 -0.06 4.88 4.66
C VAL A 122 0.49 4.97 3.24
N TYR A 123 1.07 3.88 2.75
CA TYR A 123 1.55 3.76 1.39
C TYR A 123 0.87 2.57 0.70
N ILE A 124 0.47 2.75 -0.55
CA ILE A 124 -0.16 1.71 -1.36
C ILE A 124 0.60 1.63 -2.68
N VAL A 125 1.08 0.42 -3.01
CA VAL A 125 1.84 0.14 -4.23
C VAL A 125 1.22 -1.06 -4.93
N GLY A 126 1.00 -1.00 -6.24
CA GLY A 126 0.36 -2.07 -7.00
C GLY A 126 -0.20 -1.55 -8.33
N LYS A 127 -0.83 -2.43 -9.12
CA LYS A 127 -1.42 -2.04 -10.41
C LYS A 127 -2.45 -0.92 -10.22
N GLN A 128 -2.44 0.22 -10.92
CA GLN A 128 -2.14 0.60 -12.32
C GLN A 128 -3.17 0.06 -13.33
N GLU A 129 -4.27 0.79 -13.52
CA GLU A 129 -5.14 0.59 -14.69
C GLU A 129 -4.37 0.98 -15.95
N ILE A 130 -3.96 -0.02 -16.74
CA ILE A 130 -3.57 0.22 -18.13
C ILE A 130 -4.86 0.53 -18.89
N PHE A 131 -5.28 1.79 -18.91
CA PHE A 131 -6.17 2.26 -19.96
C PHE A 131 -5.37 2.19 -21.27
N HIS A 132 -5.57 1.13 -22.05
CA HIS A 132 -5.43 1.31 -23.50
C HIS A 132 -6.42 2.40 -23.86
N LYS A 133 -5.92 3.60 -24.15
CA LYS A 133 -6.69 4.67 -24.75
C LYS A 133 -7.18 4.16 -26.10
N LEU A 134 -8.32 3.47 -26.11
CA LEU A 134 -9.04 3.15 -27.33
C LEU A 134 -9.45 4.50 -27.91
N SER A 135 -8.72 4.88 -28.96
CA SER A 135 -9.05 6.01 -29.82
C SER A 135 -10.54 5.96 -30.14
N LYS A 136 -11.23 7.07 -29.91
CA LYS A 136 -12.64 7.26 -30.23
C LYS A 136 -12.94 6.72 -31.62
N ASN A 137 -13.79 5.70 -31.70
CA ASN A 137 -14.74 5.58 -32.79
C ASN A 137 -15.98 4.82 -32.32
N ASN A 138 -17.01 5.62 -32.04
CA ASN A 138 -18.43 5.34 -32.19
C ASN A 138 -19.05 4.13 -31.47
N LYS A 139 -19.93 4.50 -30.51
CA LYS A 139 -21.12 3.80 -30.01
C LYS A 139 -20.95 2.72 -28.92
N SER A 140 -21.53 3.09 -27.78
CA SER A 140 -22.36 2.30 -26.85
C SER A 140 -21.71 1.22 -25.95
N GLN A 141 -22.02 1.41 -24.65
CA GLN A 141 -21.94 0.50 -23.50
C GLN A 141 -20.62 0.50 -22.72
N ILE A 142 -20.62 1.29 -21.64
CA ILE A 142 -19.72 1.09 -20.49
C ILE A 142 -20.44 0.10 -19.58
N ASP A 143 -19.89 -1.11 -19.48
CA ASP A 143 -20.36 -2.14 -18.55
C ASP A 143 -19.79 -1.82 -17.15
N THR A 144 -20.66 -1.45 -16.21
CA THR A 144 -20.28 -1.06 -14.84
C THR A 144 -20.47 -2.22 -13.85
N ASN A 145 -20.00 -3.42 -14.19
CA ASN A 145 -20.04 -4.55 -13.29
C ASN A 145 -18.66 -4.77 -12.64
N PHE A 146 -18.51 -4.26 -11.41
CA PHE A 146 -17.41 -4.58 -10.50
C PHE A 146 -17.76 -5.82 -9.67
N GLU A 147 -17.69 -7.00 -10.28
CA GLU A 147 -17.58 -8.28 -9.57
C GLU A 147 -16.45 -9.10 -10.20
N LYS A 148 -15.45 -9.48 -9.40
CA LYS A 148 -14.51 -10.55 -9.81
C LYS A 148 -15.23 -11.89 -9.63
N ARG A 149 -15.28 -12.66 -10.73
CA ARG A 149 -15.30 -14.12 -10.66
C ARG A 149 -14.06 -14.64 -9.92
#